data_AF-A0A952D9R7-F1
#
_entry.id   AF-A0A952D9R7-F1
#
_cell.length_a   1.000
_cell.length_b   1.000
_cell.length_c   1.000
_cell.angle_alpha   90.00
_cell.angle_beta   90.00
_cell.angle_gamma   90.00
#
_symmetry.space_group_name_H-M   'P 1'
#
loop_
_entity.id
_entity.type
_entity.pdbx_description
1 polymer ?
#
loop_
_entity_poly.entity_id
_entity_poly.type
_entity_poly.pdbx_seq_one_letter_code
_entity_poly.pdbx_strand_id
1 'polypeptide(L)'
;MARYTPWRDLTEEQKSARQAQRRARTNEAAERLERSVQDMIAGEAFQAVLRFSRTLHRYSMHNIMMIWSQRPDATHVAGFNAWRSLDRHVVKGAKAIKIWVPIKRRSKETPEDQMPDVSAGGAGAATVAAPAARPGVRFILGSVFDVKDTDGAPLPEFPKMVFDGTDRPEYHVARDRLLAYAREKLACEVLQEMRPGSARGSWNPEKRQLWVASDGPIVEQLSVGVHETTHALAGHSARVSRREYAVQEVVADGAAFLVMDAFGFDTSLAATPYLASYAKTPDVLLAGMTEARVIAEQIIQDLEDLWLPLFPEVAAARAAAQPAQDALAADGADRSAGEPDDSSVPIFEATRVAAAPDAQSSAETLETTARPAAPIVTAGAVA
;
A
#
# COMPACT_ATOMS: atom_id res chain seq x y z
N MET A 1 48.73 -30.79 -8.22
CA MET A 1 47.59 -30.94 -7.28
C MET A 1 47.41 -29.63 -6.53
N ALA A 2 46.39 -28.83 -6.89
CA ALA A 2 46.07 -27.61 -6.17
C ALA A 2 45.47 -27.97 -4.80
N ARG A 3 46.06 -27.46 -3.71
CA ARG A 3 45.61 -27.73 -2.34
C ARG A 3 44.27 -27.02 -2.11
N TYR A 4 43.23 -27.78 -1.80
CA TYR A 4 41.97 -27.27 -1.28
C TYR A 4 42.25 -26.51 0.02
N THR A 5 41.90 -25.23 0.06
CA THR A 5 41.98 -24.42 1.28
C THR A 5 40.58 -24.49 1.92
N PRO A 6 40.42 -25.08 3.12
CA PRO A 6 39.11 -25.12 3.77
C PRO A 6 38.64 -23.69 4.04
N TRP A 7 37.33 -23.45 3.90
CA TRP A 7 36.71 -22.22 4.38
C TRP A 7 37.07 -22.03 5.85
N ARG A 8 37.70 -20.90 6.20
CA ARG A 8 37.97 -20.55 7.59
C ARG A 8 36.66 -20.17 8.25
N ASP A 9 36.22 -20.97 9.22
CA ASP A 9 35.12 -20.58 10.10
C ASP A 9 35.49 -19.30 10.86
N LEU A 10 34.54 -18.37 10.93
CA LEU A 10 34.72 -17.12 11.66
C LEU A 10 34.94 -17.40 13.14
N THR A 11 35.85 -16.67 13.79
CA THR A 11 36.00 -16.73 15.25
C THR A 11 34.74 -16.16 15.93
N GLU A 12 34.49 -16.53 17.19
CA GLU A 12 33.35 -15.98 17.95
C GLU A 12 33.38 -14.46 18.05
N GLU A 13 34.58 -13.88 18.17
CA GLU A 13 34.78 -12.43 18.14
C GLU A 13 34.39 -11.83 16.78
N GLN A 14 34.78 -12.46 15.66
CA GLN A 14 34.40 -12.04 14.32
C GLN A 14 32.89 -12.19 14.06
N LYS A 15 32.26 -13.24 14.58
CA LYS A 15 30.81 -13.44 14.51
C LYS A 15 30.07 -12.35 15.29
N SER A 16 30.49 -12.08 16.53
CA SER A 16 29.93 -11.04 17.39
C SER A 16 30.08 -9.64 16.79
N ALA A 17 31.28 -9.29 16.30
CA ALA A 17 31.52 -8.01 15.64
C ALA A 17 30.67 -7.83 14.38
N ARG A 18 30.52 -8.88 13.57
CA ARG A 18 29.63 -8.88 12.38
C ARG A 18 28.16 -8.73 12.78
N GLN A 19 27.75 -9.33 13.89
CA GLN A 19 26.39 -9.21 14.42
C GLN A 19 26.12 -7.77 14.91
N ALA A 20 27.03 -7.19 15.68
CA ALA A 20 26.94 -5.81 16.15
C ALA A 20 26.87 -4.81 14.98
N GLN A 21 27.73 -4.98 13.96
CA GLN A 21 27.71 -4.13 12.77
C GLN A 21 26.38 -4.24 12.00
N ARG A 22 25.81 -5.45 11.90
CA ARG A 22 24.50 -5.67 11.27
C ARG A 22 23.39 -4.97 12.05
N ARG A 23 23.37 -5.10 13.38
CA ARG A 23 22.39 -4.41 14.25
C ARG A 23 22.46 -2.90 14.10
N ALA A 24 23.66 -2.32 14.12
CA ALA A 24 23.84 -0.88 13.94
C ALA A 24 23.26 -0.37 12.60
N ARG A 25 23.55 -1.07 11.49
CA ARG A 25 23.01 -0.71 10.16
C ARG A 25 21.49 -0.84 10.08
N THR A 26 20.93 -1.86 10.72
CA THR A 26 19.49 -2.05 10.84
C THR A 26 18.85 -0.89 11.58
N ASN A 27 19.38 -0.51 12.75
CA ASN A 27 18.84 0.59 13.56
C ASN A 27 18.94 1.93 12.83
N GLU A 28 20.06 2.22 12.19
CA GLU A 28 20.25 3.45 11.39
C GLU A 28 19.23 3.55 10.25
N ALA A 29 18.96 2.44 9.55
CA ALA A 29 17.95 2.39 8.51
C ALA A 29 16.53 2.64 9.06
N ALA A 30 16.25 2.09 10.24
CA ALA A 30 14.99 2.25 10.95
C ALA A 30 14.76 3.72 11.38
N GLU A 31 15.74 4.35 12.04
CA GLU A 31 15.68 5.75 12.48
C GLU A 31 15.58 6.74 11.31
N ARG A 32 16.23 6.43 10.18
CA ARG A 32 16.10 7.24 8.97
C ARG A 32 14.70 7.17 8.38
N LEU A 33 14.11 5.97 8.35
CA LEU A 33 12.74 5.79 7.88
C LEU A 33 11.77 6.59 8.75
N GLU A 34 11.86 6.45 10.07
CA GLU A 34 11.00 7.17 11.03
C GLU A 34 11.04 8.70 10.84
N ARG A 35 12.23 9.29 10.72
CA ARG A 35 12.37 10.72 10.40
C ARG A 35 11.73 11.09 9.07
N SER A 36 11.97 10.27 8.04
CA SER A 36 11.37 10.51 6.72
C SER A 36 9.84 10.48 6.77
N VAL A 37 9.25 9.60 7.61
CA VAL A 37 7.80 9.53 7.79
C VAL A 37 7.26 10.76 8.51
N GLN A 38 7.95 11.22 9.56
CA GLN A 38 7.57 12.44 10.27
C GLN A 38 7.60 13.66 9.33
N ASP A 39 8.65 13.79 8.51
CA ASP A 39 8.76 14.87 7.52
C ASP A 39 7.66 14.79 6.45
N MET A 40 7.26 13.57 6.05
CA MET A 40 6.16 13.37 5.09
C MET A 40 4.80 13.79 5.63
N ILE A 41 4.53 13.58 6.92
CA ILE A 41 3.26 13.94 7.57
C ILE A 41 3.15 15.44 7.77
N ALA A 42 4.28 16.11 8.02
CA ALA A 42 4.34 17.54 8.23
C ALA A 42 4.28 18.36 6.93
N GLY A 43 4.35 17.74 5.75
CA GLY A 43 4.49 18.45 4.47
C GLY A 43 3.72 17.86 3.28
N GLU A 44 3.91 18.44 2.09
CA GLU A 44 3.26 18.01 0.83
C GLU A 44 3.82 16.70 0.25
N ALA A 45 4.87 16.14 0.86
CA ALA A 45 5.56 14.94 0.39
C ALA A 45 4.69 13.68 0.43
N PHE A 46 3.61 13.69 1.22
CA PHE A 46 2.68 12.56 1.31
C PHE A 46 2.07 12.19 -0.05
N GLN A 47 1.59 13.16 -0.83
CA GLN A 47 1.07 12.87 -2.17
C GLN A 47 2.12 12.28 -3.11
N ALA A 48 3.36 12.78 -3.01
CA ALA A 48 4.46 12.29 -3.83
C ALA A 48 4.75 10.82 -3.53
N VAL A 49 4.60 10.41 -2.28
CA VAL A 49 4.75 9.01 -1.85
C VAL A 49 3.58 8.15 -2.29
N LEU A 50 2.35 8.67 -2.25
CA LEU A 50 1.20 7.95 -2.82
C LEU A 50 1.39 7.71 -4.31
N ARG A 51 1.79 8.74 -5.08
CA ARG A 51 2.12 8.60 -6.52
C ARG A 51 3.26 7.62 -6.75
N PHE A 52 4.28 7.65 -5.89
CA PHE A 52 5.40 6.71 -5.96
C PHE A 52 4.97 5.27 -5.68
N SER A 53 4.07 5.06 -4.73
CA SER A 53 3.57 3.74 -4.33
C SER A 53 2.90 2.96 -5.47
N ARG A 54 2.42 3.67 -6.50
CA ARG A 54 1.89 3.11 -7.76
C ARG A 54 2.93 2.35 -8.56
N THR A 55 4.13 2.92 -8.67
CA THR A 55 5.22 2.31 -9.45
C THR A 55 5.73 1.03 -8.79
N LEU A 56 5.57 0.96 -7.46
CA LEU A 56 6.04 -0.14 -6.63
C LEU A 56 4.88 -0.91 -5.99
N HIS A 57 3.75 -1.11 -6.69
CA HIS A 57 2.50 -1.73 -6.19
C HIS A 57 2.66 -3.12 -5.54
N ARG A 58 3.81 -3.78 -5.73
CA ARG A 58 4.13 -5.09 -5.13
C ARG A 58 4.90 -5.04 -3.81
N TYR A 59 5.44 -3.88 -3.45
CA TYR A 59 6.16 -3.69 -2.20
C TYR A 59 5.20 -3.37 -1.04
N SER A 60 5.56 -3.73 0.19
CA SER A 60 4.88 -3.28 1.39
C SER A 60 5.01 -1.77 1.55
N MET A 61 4.06 -1.11 2.23
CA MET A 61 4.13 0.34 2.45
C MET A 61 5.44 0.74 3.18
N HIS A 62 5.90 -0.11 4.10
CA HIS A 62 7.21 0.05 4.74
C HIS A 62 8.35 0.09 3.73
N ASN A 63 8.39 -0.87 2.79
CA ASN A 63 9.42 -0.89 1.75
C ASN A 63 9.28 0.25 0.74
N ILE A 64 8.05 0.68 0.40
CA ILE A 64 7.83 1.85 -0.45
C ILE A 64 8.43 3.10 0.18
N MET A 65 8.13 3.36 1.44
CA MET A 65 8.66 4.52 2.17
C MET A 65 10.18 4.42 2.32
N MET A 66 10.69 3.21 2.56
CA MET A 66 12.12 2.96 2.65
C MET A 66 12.82 3.24 1.31
N ILE A 67 12.27 2.79 0.19
CA ILE A 67 12.81 3.07 -1.15
C ILE A 67 12.70 4.57 -1.45
N TRP A 68 11.55 5.19 -1.21
CA TRP A 68 11.33 6.63 -1.42
C TRP A 68 12.36 7.48 -0.68
N SER A 69 12.62 7.18 0.59
CA SER A 69 13.60 7.92 1.41
C SER A 69 15.04 7.84 0.90
N GLN A 70 15.36 6.83 0.08
CA GLN A 70 16.68 6.59 -0.49
C GLN A 70 16.78 7.06 -1.94
N ARG A 71 15.70 6.89 -2.72
CA ARG A 71 15.63 7.17 -4.15
C ARG A 71 14.19 7.51 -4.58
N PRO A 72 13.76 8.77 -4.41
CA PRO A 72 12.38 9.17 -4.72
C PRO A 72 12.08 9.18 -6.23
N ASP A 73 13.10 9.12 -7.08
CA ASP A 73 12.93 9.04 -8.55
C ASP A 73 12.89 7.59 -9.07
N ALA A 74 12.89 6.57 -8.21
CA ALA A 74 12.82 5.19 -8.65
C ALA A 74 11.49 4.89 -9.39
N THR A 75 11.53 3.95 -10.32
CA THR A 75 10.41 3.64 -11.23
C THR A 75 10.13 2.15 -11.31
N HIS A 76 11.17 1.33 -11.41
CA HIS A 76 11.07 -0.13 -11.36
C HIS A 76 12.22 -0.63 -10.52
N VAL A 77 11.89 -1.26 -9.40
CA VAL A 77 12.87 -1.73 -8.43
C VAL A 77 12.77 -3.24 -8.33
N ALA A 78 13.91 -3.90 -8.49
CA ALA A 78 14.03 -5.34 -8.35
C ALA A 78 15.44 -5.74 -7.85
N GLY A 79 15.54 -6.96 -7.36
CA GLY A 79 16.76 -7.63 -6.96
C GLY A 79 17.64 -7.99 -8.15
N PHE A 80 18.91 -8.26 -7.86
CA PHE A 80 19.92 -8.54 -8.87
C PHE A 80 19.55 -9.72 -9.79
N ASN A 81 18.95 -10.78 -9.25
CA ASN A 81 18.62 -11.98 -10.01
C ASN A 81 17.43 -11.75 -10.96
N ALA A 82 16.45 -10.93 -10.57
CA ALA A 82 15.32 -10.61 -11.42
C ALA A 82 15.71 -9.73 -12.61
N TRP A 83 16.63 -8.77 -12.39
CA TRP A 83 17.22 -8.05 -13.51
C TRP A 83 17.93 -9.00 -14.48
N ARG A 84 18.71 -9.96 -13.95
CA ARG A 84 19.40 -10.95 -14.76
C ARG A 84 18.45 -11.85 -15.56
N SER A 85 17.28 -12.22 -15.03
CA SER A 85 16.29 -13.00 -15.78
C SER A 85 15.64 -12.22 -16.93
N LEU A 86 15.69 -10.89 -16.89
CA LEU A 86 15.21 -10.00 -17.95
C LEU A 86 16.34 -9.62 -18.94
N ASP A 87 17.47 -10.32 -18.91
CA ASP A 87 18.69 -9.99 -19.66
C ASP A 87 19.18 -8.55 -19.41
N ARG A 88 18.96 -8.05 -18.18
CA ARG A 88 19.45 -6.76 -17.71
C ARG A 88 20.52 -6.95 -16.64
N HIS A 89 21.54 -6.11 -16.66
CA HIS A 89 22.70 -6.22 -15.78
C HIS A 89 22.87 -4.95 -14.95
N VAL A 90 22.97 -5.07 -13.63
CA VAL A 90 23.25 -3.93 -12.75
C VAL A 90 24.63 -3.35 -13.08
N VAL A 91 24.68 -2.04 -13.35
CA VAL A 91 25.90 -1.34 -13.74
C VAL A 91 26.90 -1.36 -12.58
N LYS A 92 28.18 -1.58 -12.91
CA LYS A 92 29.26 -1.60 -11.91
C LYS A 92 29.32 -0.25 -11.18
N GLY A 93 29.24 -0.28 -9.85
CA GLY A 93 29.25 0.92 -9.01
C GLY A 93 27.87 1.49 -8.70
N ALA A 94 26.79 0.91 -9.23
CA ALA A 94 25.43 1.27 -8.86
C ALA A 94 25.20 1.19 -7.35
N LYS A 95 24.53 2.21 -6.80
CA LYS A 95 24.20 2.28 -5.37
C LYS A 95 22.95 1.47 -5.10
N ALA A 96 23.10 0.38 -4.34
CA ALA A 96 21.97 -0.44 -3.92
C ALA A 96 20.98 0.34 -3.04
N ILE A 97 19.69 0.13 -3.28
CA ILE A 97 18.60 0.58 -2.43
C ILE A 97 18.31 -0.52 -1.40
N LYS A 98 18.17 -0.16 -0.13
CA LYS A 98 17.88 -1.10 0.95
C LYS A 98 16.38 -1.27 1.14
N ILE A 99 15.97 -2.51 1.38
CA ILE A 99 14.59 -2.90 1.71
C ILE A 99 14.60 -3.91 2.86
N TRP A 100 13.48 -4.04 3.56
CA TRP A 100 13.21 -5.13 4.48
C TRP A 100 12.81 -6.38 3.72
N VAL A 101 13.52 -7.48 3.97
CA VAL A 101 13.27 -8.80 3.36
C VAL A 101 12.90 -9.79 4.46
N PRO A 102 11.75 -10.45 4.38
CA PRO A 102 11.37 -11.47 5.35
C PRO A 102 12.17 -12.77 5.13
N ILE A 103 12.58 -13.42 6.22
CA ILE A 103 13.27 -14.70 6.22
C ILE A 103 12.58 -15.63 7.23
N LYS A 104 12.19 -16.82 6.79
CA LYS A 104 11.69 -17.89 7.66
C LYS A 104 12.81 -18.37 8.60
N ARG A 105 12.55 -18.37 9.90
CA ARG A 105 13.46 -18.93 10.92
C ARG A 105 13.55 -20.44 10.72
N ARG A 106 14.77 -21.00 10.80
CA ARG A 106 14.94 -22.46 10.78
C ARG A 106 14.67 -23.00 12.18
N SER A 107 13.97 -24.14 12.29
CA SER A 107 13.59 -24.80 13.55
C SER A 107 14.77 -25.30 14.41
N LYS A 108 16.02 -25.06 13.99
CA LYS A 108 17.27 -25.46 14.68
C LYS A 108 18.19 -24.27 14.98
N GLU A 109 17.68 -23.04 15.02
CA GLU A 109 18.49 -21.89 15.46
C GLU A 109 18.78 -22.00 16.97
N THR A 110 20.05 -22.07 17.35
CA THR A 110 20.48 -22.06 18.76
C THR A 110 20.22 -20.69 19.39
N PRO A 111 20.23 -20.54 20.74
CA PRO A 111 20.25 -19.24 21.39
C PRO A 111 21.32 -18.26 20.90
N GLU A 112 22.38 -18.76 20.26
CA GLU A 112 23.44 -17.97 19.63
C GLU A 112 23.07 -17.48 18.22
N ASP A 113 22.20 -18.20 17.50
CA ASP A 113 21.59 -17.77 16.23
C ASP A 113 20.41 -16.81 16.44
N GLN A 114 19.95 -16.64 17.69
CA GLN A 114 18.91 -15.69 18.07
C GLN A 114 19.43 -14.26 17.88
N MET A 115 19.23 -13.73 16.69
CA MET A 115 19.30 -12.29 16.46
C MET A 115 18.23 -11.59 17.30
N PRO A 116 18.47 -10.37 17.80
CA PRO A 116 17.38 -9.56 18.28
C PRO A 116 16.48 -9.32 17.10
N ASP A 117 15.21 -9.60 17.33
CA ASP A 117 14.17 -9.10 16.49
C ASP A 117 14.33 -7.58 16.36
N VAL A 118 14.17 -7.01 15.16
CA VAL A 118 14.14 -5.54 15.04
C VAL A 118 12.91 -4.99 15.79
N SER A 119 11.91 -5.84 16.05
CA SER A 119 10.81 -5.58 16.98
C SER A 119 11.16 -5.73 18.47
N ALA A 120 12.36 -6.19 18.83
CA ALA A 120 12.82 -6.33 20.22
C ALA A 120 13.45 -5.03 20.76
N GLY A 121 13.20 -3.90 20.12
CA GLY A 121 13.40 -2.56 20.69
C GLY A 121 12.34 -2.26 21.73
N GLY A 122 12.42 -2.88 22.91
CA GLY A 122 11.48 -2.66 24.01
C GLY A 122 10.09 -3.22 23.73
N ALA A 123 9.41 -3.68 24.78
CA ALA A 123 8.10 -4.28 24.65
C ALA A 123 7.10 -3.32 23.96
N GLY A 124 6.52 -3.76 22.84
CA GLY A 124 5.18 -3.33 22.42
C GLY A 124 5.04 -2.22 21.38
N ALA A 125 6.12 -1.69 20.79
CA ALA A 125 5.97 -0.69 19.72
C ALA A 125 6.34 -1.28 18.36
N ALA A 126 5.32 -1.49 17.51
CA ALA A 126 5.51 -1.43 16.07
C ALA A 126 6.03 -0.02 15.76
N THR A 127 7.35 0.18 15.83
CA THR A 127 7.94 1.43 15.40
C THR A 127 7.77 1.51 13.89
N VAL A 128 7.53 2.72 13.38
CA VAL A 128 7.49 3.07 11.94
C VAL A 128 8.72 2.55 11.16
N ALA A 129 9.75 2.16 11.91
CA ALA A 129 11.10 1.84 11.52
C ALA A 129 11.26 0.42 10.93
N ALA A 130 10.48 -0.59 11.36
CA ALA A 130 10.56 -1.96 10.85
C ALA A 130 9.21 -2.71 10.92
N PRO A 131 8.88 -3.59 9.94
CA PRO A 131 7.66 -4.37 9.99
C PRO A 131 7.60 -5.27 11.22
N ALA A 132 6.42 -5.40 11.84
CA ALA A 132 6.19 -6.31 12.95
C ALA A 132 6.48 -7.77 12.52
N ALA A 133 7.34 -8.48 13.25
CA ALA A 133 7.68 -9.86 12.97
C ALA A 133 6.55 -10.81 13.41
N ARG A 134 6.10 -11.68 12.50
CA ARG A 134 5.22 -12.81 12.85
C ARG A 134 6.04 -13.97 13.43
N PRO A 135 5.46 -14.85 14.28
CA PRO A 135 6.16 -16.02 14.80
C PRO A 135 6.81 -16.84 13.67
N GLY A 136 8.11 -17.09 13.79
CA GLY A 136 8.88 -17.85 12.79
C GLY A 136 9.36 -17.04 11.58
N VAL A 137 9.14 -15.72 11.52
CA VAL A 137 9.68 -14.82 10.49
C VAL A 137 10.59 -13.77 11.15
N ARG A 138 11.66 -13.39 10.47
CA ARG A 138 12.49 -12.23 10.84
C ARG A 138 12.81 -11.41 9.60
N PHE A 139 13.03 -10.11 9.78
CA PHE A 139 13.39 -9.21 8.66
C PHE A 139 14.89 -8.93 8.64
N ILE A 140 15.46 -8.83 7.44
CA ILE A 140 16.83 -8.37 7.21
C ILE A 140 16.87 -7.27 6.16
N LEU A 141 17.99 -6.56 6.06
CA LEU A 141 18.24 -5.63 4.97
C LEU A 141 18.66 -6.36 3.68
N GLY A 142 17.79 -6.33 2.68
CA GLY A 142 18.05 -6.73 1.31
C GLY A 142 18.69 -5.63 0.48
N SER A 143 19.00 -5.93 -0.77
CA SER A 143 19.51 -4.97 -1.74
C SER A 143 18.80 -5.14 -3.07
N VAL A 144 18.23 -4.04 -3.54
CA VAL A 144 17.53 -3.93 -4.82
C VAL A 144 18.09 -2.73 -5.60
N PHE A 145 17.79 -2.68 -6.89
CA PHE A 145 18.31 -1.69 -7.82
C PHE A 145 17.17 -1.17 -8.69
N ASP A 146 17.24 0.11 -9.05
CA ASP A 146 16.30 0.69 -9.99
C ASP A 146 16.69 0.32 -11.43
N VAL A 147 15.71 0.25 -12.34
CA VAL A 147 15.96 -0.01 -13.78
C VAL A 147 16.97 0.97 -14.37
N LYS A 148 17.02 2.23 -13.91
CA LYS A 148 17.99 3.25 -14.34
C LYS A 148 19.45 2.88 -14.00
N ASP A 149 19.65 1.95 -13.06
CA ASP A 149 20.98 1.44 -12.68
C ASP A 149 21.34 0.13 -13.40
N THR A 150 20.58 -0.24 -14.43
CA THR A 150 20.78 -1.48 -15.18
C THR A 150 21.00 -1.19 -16.66
N ASP A 151 21.83 -2.00 -17.32
CA ASP A 151 22.04 -2.01 -18.76
C ASP A 151 21.28 -3.20 -19.38
N GLY A 152 20.68 -2.99 -20.57
CA GLY A 152 19.88 -3.98 -21.29
C GLY A 152 18.72 -3.35 -22.08
N ALA A 153 17.97 -4.19 -22.80
CA ALA A 153 16.86 -3.75 -23.65
C ALA A 153 15.74 -3.07 -22.83
N PRO A 154 15.11 -1.98 -23.31
CA PRO A 154 14.02 -1.31 -22.61
C PRO A 154 12.95 -2.30 -22.15
N LEU A 155 12.42 -2.09 -20.94
CA LEU A 155 11.29 -2.88 -20.46
C LEU A 155 10.08 -2.62 -21.37
N PRO A 156 9.30 -3.65 -21.72
CA PRO A 156 8.07 -3.44 -22.47
C PRO A 156 7.14 -2.54 -21.65
N GLU A 157 6.51 -1.58 -22.32
CA GLU A 157 5.49 -0.75 -21.69
C GLU A 157 4.28 -1.60 -21.33
N PHE A 158 3.77 -1.44 -20.11
CA PHE A 158 2.52 -2.04 -19.69
C PHE A 158 1.45 -0.94 -19.73
N PRO A 159 0.70 -0.80 -20.84
CA PRO A 159 -0.22 0.31 -21.00
C PRO A 159 -1.31 0.23 -19.93
N LYS A 160 -1.67 1.39 -19.39
CA LYS A 160 -2.73 1.52 -18.41
C LYS A 160 -4.04 1.85 -19.09
N MET A 161 -5.15 1.39 -18.52
CA MET A 161 -6.44 2.01 -18.81
C MET A 161 -6.40 3.41 -18.20
N VAL A 162 -6.42 4.41 -19.06
CA VAL A 162 -6.39 5.81 -18.63
C VAL A 162 -7.74 6.42 -18.93
N PHE A 163 -8.44 6.75 -17.87
CA PHE A 163 -9.61 7.58 -17.87
C PHE A 163 -9.14 9.03 -17.69
N ASP A 164 -9.39 9.87 -18.69
CA ASP A 164 -8.96 11.28 -18.73
C ASP A 164 -9.91 12.21 -17.96
N GLY A 165 -10.92 11.66 -17.29
CA GLY A 165 -11.91 12.40 -16.51
C GLY A 165 -12.93 13.18 -17.34
N THR A 166 -12.91 13.11 -18.67
CA THR A 166 -13.95 13.69 -19.52
C THR A 166 -15.27 12.92 -19.40
N ASP A 167 -16.39 13.61 -19.59
CA ASP A 167 -17.70 12.96 -19.47
C ASP A 167 -18.00 12.13 -20.73
N ARG A 168 -17.74 10.81 -20.65
CA ARG A 168 -17.90 9.87 -21.76
C ARG A 168 -18.79 8.68 -21.39
N PRO A 169 -19.49 8.06 -22.37
CA PRO A 169 -20.33 6.88 -22.12
C PRO A 169 -19.60 5.75 -21.38
N GLU A 170 -18.33 5.50 -21.70
CA GLU A 170 -17.51 4.46 -21.07
C GLU A 170 -17.37 4.67 -19.56
N TYR A 171 -17.44 5.91 -19.07
CA TYR A 171 -17.20 6.24 -17.66
C TYR A 171 -18.48 6.01 -16.85
N HIS A 172 -19.64 6.27 -17.47
CA HIS A 172 -20.92 5.85 -16.93
C HIS A 172 -21.01 4.32 -16.85
N VAL A 173 -20.57 3.60 -17.91
CA VAL A 173 -20.50 2.14 -17.88
C VAL A 173 -19.54 1.65 -16.79
N ALA A 174 -18.38 2.30 -16.62
CA ALA A 174 -17.43 1.97 -15.57
C ALA A 174 -18.03 2.16 -14.16
N ARG A 175 -18.75 3.27 -13.93
CA ARG A 175 -19.48 3.52 -12.68
C ARG A 175 -20.55 2.47 -12.45
N ASP A 176 -21.35 2.15 -13.47
CA ASP A 176 -22.42 1.16 -13.34
C ASP A 176 -21.86 -0.23 -13.02
N ARG A 177 -20.71 -0.59 -13.62
CA ARG A 177 -19.96 -1.82 -13.28
C ARG A 177 -19.41 -1.81 -11.85
N LEU A 178 -18.90 -0.68 -11.36
CA LEU A 178 -18.46 -0.52 -9.96
C LEU A 178 -19.64 -0.70 -8.99
N LEU A 179 -20.78 -0.06 -9.26
CA LEU A 179 -21.97 -0.19 -8.41
C LEU A 179 -22.57 -1.60 -8.49
N ALA A 180 -22.52 -2.26 -9.66
CA ALA A 180 -22.90 -3.66 -9.80
C ALA A 180 -21.95 -4.59 -9.03
N TYR A 181 -20.64 -4.34 -9.05
CA TYR A 181 -19.66 -5.05 -8.22
C TYR A 181 -20.04 -4.99 -6.74
N ALA A 182 -20.34 -3.80 -6.21
CA ALA A 182 -20.78 -3.66 -4.82
C ALA A 182 -22.09 -4.42 -4.53
N ARG A 183 -23.06 -4.42 -5.46
CA ARG A 183 -24.31 -5.17 -5.31
C ARG A 183 -24.09 -6.68 -5.32
N GLU A 184 -23.36 -7.19 -6.31
CA GLU A 184 -23.33 -8.61 -6.66
C GLU A 184 -22.23 -9.35 -5.90
N LYS A 185 -21.03 -8.77 -5.82
CA LYS A 185 -19.88 -9.40 -5.15
C LYS A 185 -19.89 -9.16 -3.65
N LEU A 186 -20.27 -7.95 -3.23
CA LEU A 186 -20.26 -7.58 -1.81
C LEU A 186 -21.63 -7.72 -1.14
N ALA A 187 -22.67 -8.11 -1.89
CA ALA A 187 -24.04 -8.22 -1.38
C ALA A 187 -24.52 -6.95 -0.67
N CYS A 188 -24.18 -5.77 -1.22
CA CYS A 188 -24.64 -4.48 -0.71
C CYS A 188 -25.95 -4.06 -1.36
N GLU A 189 -26.83 -3.43 -0.59
CA GLU A 189 -27.92 -2.64 -1.16
C GLU A 189 -27.31 -1.32 -1.69
N VAL A 190 -27.31 -1.12 -3.01
CA VAL A 190 -26.73 0.09 -3.61
C VAL A 190 -27.82 1.04 -4.09
N LEU A 191 -27.87 2.21 -3.47
CA LEU A 191 -28.78 3.30 -3.78
C LEU A 191 -28.06 4.39 -4.59
N GLN A 192 -28.64 4.77 -5.71
CA GLN A 192 -28.12 5.85 -6.56
C GLN A 192 -29.23 6.84 -6.87
N GLU A 193 -29.32 7.88 -6.06
CA GLU A 193 -30.40 8.87 -6.09
C GLU A 193 -29.90 10.22 -5.59
N MET A 194 -30.57 11.30 -5.99
CA MET A 194 -30.33 12.63 -5.44
C MET A 194 -30.91 12.71 -4.03
N ARG A 195 -30.11 13.20 -3.08
CA ARG A 195 -30.56 13.51 -1.71
C ARG A 195 -30.25 14.97 -1.38
N PRO A 196 -31.09 15.67 -0.61
CA PRO A 196 -30.78 17.01 -0.11
C PRO A 196 -29.54 16.99 0.79
N GLY A 197 -28.71 18.04 0.70
CA GLY A 197 -27.53 18.23 1.55
C GLY A 197 -26.24 18.29 0.76
N SER A 198 -25.12 18.44 1.48
CA SER A 198 -23.78 18.50 0.88
C SER A 198 -23.16 17.12 0.68
N ALA A 199 -23.74 16.08 1.29
CA ALA A 199 -23.20 14.73 1.24
C ALA A 199 -23.35 14.11 -0.15
N ARG A 200 -22.37 13.29 -0.53
CA ARG A 200 -22.24 12.70 -1.87
C ARG A 200 -22.20 11.18 -1.85
N GLY A 201 -21.90 10.60 -0.69
CA GLY A 201 -21.95 9.16 -0.47
C GLY A 201 -22.09 8.82 1.01
N SER A 202 -22.45 7.56 1.27
CA SER A 202 -22.45 6.99 2.62
C SER A 202 -22.46 5.46 2.59
N TRP A 203 -21.68 4.86 3.48
CA TRP A 203 -21.75 3.45 3.85
C TRP A 203 -22.52 3.25 5.16
N ASN A 204 -23.51 2.36 5.15
CA ASN A 204 -24.22 1.90 6.35
C ASN A 204 -23.90 0.41 6.59
N PRO A 205 -23.08 0.09 7.59
CA PRO A 205 -22.69 -1.29 7.86
C PRO A 205 -23.83 -2.16 8.38
N GLU A 206 -24.79 -1.60 9.13
CA GLU A 206 -25.89 -2.36 9.73
C GLU A 206 -26.87 -2.89 8.67
N LYS A 207 -27.12 -2.07 7.64
CA LYS A 207 -27.98 -2.44 6.50
C LYS A 207 -27.20 -3.00 5.31
N ARG A 208 -25.87 -2.99 5.37
CA ARG A 208 -24.96 -3.18 4.23
C ARG A 208 -25.37 -2.33 3.03
N GLN A 209 -25.72 -1.07 3.29
CA GLN A 209 -26.25 -0.16 2.29
C GLN A 209 -25.16 0.83 1.89
N LEU A 210 -24.93 0.94 0.58
CA LEU A 210 -24.03 1.90 -0.03
C LEU A 210 -24.88 2.89 -0.82
N TRP A 211 -24.71 4.19 -0.54
CA TRP A 211 -25.37 5.24 -1.30
C TRP A 211 -24.35 6.12 -2.00
N VAL A 212 -24.63 6.49 -3.25
CA VAL A 212 -23.86 7.45 -4.05
C VAL A 212 -24.84 8.42 -4.70
N ALA A 213 -24.55 9.71 -4.64
CA ALA A 213 -25.36 10.74 -5.28
C ALA A 213 -25.38 10.57 -6.81
N SER A 214 -26.56 10.69 -7.42
CA SER A 214 -26.76 10.47 -8.86
C SER A 214 -26.47 11.69 -9.74
N ASP A 215 -26.31 12.87 -9.16
CA ASP A 215 -26.33 14.19 -9.82
C ASP A 215 -24.96 14.87 -9.91
N GLY A 216 -23.89 14.18 -9.50
CA GLY A 216 -22.52 14.71 -9.57
C GLY A 216 -21.82 14.47 -10.90
N PRO A 217 -20.68 15.14 -11.17
CA PRO A 217 -19.76 14.75 -12.21
C PRO A 217 -19.39 13.25 -12.10
N ILE A 218 -19.21 12.58 -13.23
CA ILE A 218 -18.99 11.13 -13.26
C ILE A 218 -17.74 10.69 -12.48
N VAL A 219 -16.67 11.49 -12.52
CA VAL A 219 -15.43 11.25 -11.77
C VAL A 219 -15.66 11.29 -10.26
N GLU A 220 -16.53 12.20 -9.81
CA GLU A 220 -16.92 12.28 -8.40
C GLU A 220 -17.72 11.05 -7.98
N GLN A 221 -18.70 10.63 -8.79
CA GLN A 221 -19.50 9.43 -8.53
C GLN A 221 -18.61 8.17 -8.45
N LEU A 222 -17.60 8.05 -9.32
CA LEU A 222 -16.62 6.97 -9.29
C LEU A 222 -15.77 7.03 -8.02
N SER A 223 -15.20 8.19 -7.70
CA SER A 223 -14.34 8.36 -6.52
C SER A 223 -15.08 8.06 -5.22
N VAL A 224 -16.30 8.58 -5.07
CA VAL A 224 -17.17 8.31 -3.93
C VAL A 224 -17.58 6.83 -3.92
N GLY A 225 -17.98 6.27 -5.07
CA GLY A 225 -18.34 4.87 -5.17
C GLY A 225 -17.21 3.93 -4.72
N VAL A 226 -15.96 4.22 -5.09
CA VAL A 226 -14.79 3.45 -4.63
C VAL A 226 -14.55 3.63 -3.14
N HIS A 227 -14.66 4.84 -2.61
CA HIS A 227 -14.53 5.11 -1.17
C HIS A 227 -15.55 4.31 -0.36
N GLU A 228 -16.84 4.37 -0.70
CA GLU A 228 -17.88 3.63 0.01
C GLU A 228 -17.73 2.10 -0.17
N THR A 229 -17.30 1.66 -1.37
CA THR A 229 -16.97 0.24 -1.63
C THR A 229 -15.80 -0.22 -0.76
N THR A 230 -14.83 0.66 -0.50
CA THR A 230 -13.70 0.38 0.40
C THR A 230 -14.19 0.14 1.82
N HIS A 231 -15.09 0.97 2.33
CA HIS A 231 -15.69 0.72 3.66
C HIS A 231 -16.40 -0.64 3.72
N ALA A 232 -17.13 -1.01 2.67
CA ALA A 232 -17.83 -2.29 2.59
C ALA A 232 -16.86 -3.48 2.58
N LEU A 233 -15.79 -3.42 1.78
CA LEU A 233 -14.74 -4.44 1.70
C LEU A 233 -13.95 -4.58 3.00
N ALA A 234 -13.62 -3.46 3.63
CA ALA A 234 -12.87 -3.43 4.89
C ALA A 234 -13.70 -3.86 6.11
N GLY A 235 -15.01 -4.04 5.96
CA GLY A 235 -15.91 -4.33 7.08
C GLY A 235 -15.98 -3.18 8.10
N HIS A 236 -15.78 -1.94 7.65
CA HIS A 236 -15.78 -0.76 8.50
C HIS A 236 -17.12 -0.58 9.23
N SER A 237 -17.03 -0.20 10.51
CA SER A 237 -18.16 -0.12 11.44
C SER A 237 -18.33 1.30 11.97
N ALA A 238 -19.58 1.74 12.11
CA ALA A 238 -19.93 3.01 12.74
C ALA A 238 -19.72 3.02 14.27
N ARG A 239 -19.65 1.83 14.90
CA ARG A 239 -19.58 1.69 16.36
C ARG A 239 -18.14 1.50 16.83
N VAL A 240 -17.32 2.51 16.61
CA VAL A 240 -15.90 2.50 16.98
C VAL A 240 -15.51 3.80 17.67
N SER A 241 -14.36 3.84 18.33
CA SER A 241 -13.82 5.08 18.88
C SER A 241 -13.51 6.09 17.78
N ARG A 242 -13.44 7.38 18.13
CA ARG A 242 -13.08 8.44 17.18
C ARG A 242 -11.74 8.21 16.48
N ARG A 243 -10.77 7.59 17.17
CA ARG A 243 -9.46 7.27 16.59
C ARG A 243 -9.57 6.17 15.54
N GLU A 244 -10.36 5.13 15.82
CA GLU A 244 -10.60 4.03 14.90
C GLU A 244 -11.40 4.50 13.68
N TYR A 245 -12.41 5.35 13.89
CA TYR A 245 -13.13 5.99 12.78
C TYR A 245 -12.18 6.78 11.87
N ALA A 246 -11.27 7.58 12.44
CA ALA A 246 -10.27 8.30 11.66
C ALA A 246 -9.34 7.38 10.86
N VAL A 247 -8.97 6.21 11.39
CA VAL A 247 -8.21 5.19 10.64
C VAL A 247 -9.05 4.64 9.49
N GLN A 248 -10.33 4.32 9.72
CA GLN A 248 -11.23 3.81 8.67
C GLN A 248 -11.40 4.80 7.51
N GLU A 249 -11.51 6.10 7.79
CA GLU A 249 -11.56 7.15 6.77
C GLU A 249 -10.23 7.30 6.02
N VAL A 250 -9.08 7.23 6.72
CA VAL A 250 -7.75 7.19 6.09
C VAL A 250 -7.63 6.00 5.15
N VAL A 251 -8.16 4.84 5.53
CA VAL A 251 -8.19 3.64 4.68
C VAL A 251 -9.05 3.88 3.44
N ALA A 252 -10.28 4.39 3.62
CA ALA A 252 -11.22 4.61 2.53
C ALA A 252 -10.75 5.69 1.53
N ASP A 253 -10.27 6.83 2.01
CA ASP A 253 -9.72 7.89 1.18
C ASP A 253 -8.40 7.49 0.53
N GLY A 254 -7.52 6.81 1.27
CA GLY A 254 -6.27 6.28 0.74
C GLY A 254 -6.51 5.30 -0.40
N ALA A 255 -7.47 4.39 -0.24
CA ALA A 255 -7.80 3.41 -1.27
C ALA A 255 -8.46 4.07 -2.48
N ALA A 256 -9.43 4.96 -2.26
CA ALA A 256 -10.06 5.70 -3.34
C ALA A 256 -9.05 6.51 -4.15
N PHE A 257 -8.10 7.19 -3.50
CA PHE A 257 -7.00 7.86 -4.18
C PHE A 257 -6.18 6.91 -5.05
N LEU A 258 -5.74 5.77 -4.48
CA LEU A 258 -4.89 4.81 -5.17
C LEU A 258 -5.59 4.17 -6.39
N VAL A 259 -6.85 3.77 -6.22
CA VAL A 259 -7.67 3.20 -7.30
C VAL A 259 -7.88 4.22 -8.39
N MET A 260 -8.34 5.43 -8.05
CA MET A 260 -8.63 6.46 -9.05
C MET A 260 -7.38 6.91 -9.80
N ASP A 261 -6.24 7.10 -9.11
CA ASP A 261 -4.96 7.41 -9.76
C ASP A 261 -4.46 6.26 -10.64
N ALA A 262 -4.68 5.00 -10.24
CA ALA A 262 -4.30 3.84 -11.05
C ALA A 262 -4.98 3.83 -12.43
N PHE A 263 -6.21 4.34 -12.50
CA PHE A 263 -7.00 4.49 -13.71
C PHE A 263 -6.86 5.88 -14.37
N GLY A 264 -5.91 6.71 -13.94
CA GLY A 264 -5.58 7.96 -14.61
C GLY A 264 -6.46 9.17 -14.26
N PHE A 265 -7.36 9.03 -13.29
CA PHE A 265 -8.15 10.16 -12.80
C PHE A 265 -7.28 11.06 -11.93
N ASP A 266 -7.32 12.38 -12.19
CA ASP A 266 -6.69 13.35 -11.30
C ASP A 266 -7.53 13.54 -10.03
N THR A 267 -7.09 12.90 -8.95
CA THR A 267 -7.70 13.03 -7.61
C THR A 267 -6.83 13.83 -6.63
N SER A 268 -5.80 14.51 -7.14
CA SER A 268 -4.79 15.21 -6.33
C SER A 268 -5.36 16.28 -5.39
N LEU A 269 -6.55 16.79 -5.67
CA LEU A 269 -7.23 17.81 -4.86
C LEU A 269 -8.25 17.24 -3.85
N ALA A 270 -8.77 16.02 -4.07
CA ALA A 270 -9.85 15.46 -3.26
C ALA A 270 -9.36 14.80 -1.95
N ALA A 271 -8.14 14.26 -1.93
CA ALA A 271 -7.63 13.43 -0.84
C ALA A 271 -6.81 14.20 0.22
N THR A 272 -6.31 15.39 -0.10
CA THR A 272 -5.09 15.92 0.55
C THR A 272 -5.29 16.55 1.93
N PRO A 273 -6.29 17.42 2.17
CA PRO A 273 -6.44 18.04 3.49
C PRO A 273 -7.00 17.08 4.54
N TYR A 274 -7.86 16.14 4.12
CA TYR A 274 -8.60 15.26 5.03
C TYR A 274 -7.74 14.13 5.58
N LEU A 275 -7.00 13.39 4.73
CA LEU A 275 -6.11 12.31 5.16
C LEU A 275 -5.08 12.77 6.21
N ALA A 276 -4.46 13.93 6.02
CA ALA A 276 -3.51 14.50 6.96
C ALA A 276 -4.19 14.98 8.26
N SER A 277 -5.44 15.46 8.19
CA SER A 277 -6.20 15.89 9.38
C SER A 277 -6.62 14.73 10.29
N TYR A 278 -6.83 13.54 9.71
CA TYR A 278 -7.20 12.32 10.44
C TYR A 278 -5.98 11.57 10.99
N ALA A 279 -4.88 11.55 10.23
CA ALA A 279 -3.63 10.93 10.63
C ALA A 279 -2.85 11.81 11.62
N LYS A 280 -3.33 11.87 12.87
CA LYS A 280 -2.71 12.64 13.95
C LYS A 280 -1.30 12.19 14.31
N THR A 281 -0.90 10.97 13.90
CA THR A 281 0.41 10.38 14.20
C THR A 281 0.92 9.49 13.05
N PRO A 282 2.25 9.32 12.92
CA PRO A 282 2.87 8.46 11.92
C PRO A 282 2.42 7.00 11.87
N ASP A 283 2.16 6.40 13.02
CA ASP A 283 1.68 5.03 13.12
C ASP A 283 0.27 4.87 12.54
N VAL A 284 -0.62 5.84 12.79
CA VAL A 284 -1.99 5.85 12.24
C VAL A 284 -1.96 5.94 10.72
N LEU A 285 -1.13 6.84 10.18
CA LEU A 285 -0.99 6.98 8.73
C LEU A 285 -0.43 5.71 8.10
N LEU A 286 0.63 5.15 8.68
CA LEU A 286 1.27 3.97 8.14
C LEU A 286 0.36 2.73 8.18
N ALA A 287 -0.34 2.52 9.29
CA ALA A 287 -1.30 1.44 9.43
C ALA A 287 -2.45 1.60 8.43
N GLY A 288 -3.09 2.77 8.42
CA GLY A 288 -4.20 3.07 7.52
C GLY A 288 -3.80 2.96 6.05
N MET A 289 -2.62 3.47 5.66
CA MET A 289 -2.15 3.35 4.27
C MET A 289 -1.72 1.94 3.89
N THR A 290 -1.24 1.14 4.83
CA THR A 290 -0.95 -0.28 4.58
C THR A 290 -2.22 -1.03 4.24
N GLU A 291 -3.29 -0.82 5.00
CA GLU A 291 -4.60 -1.42 4.76
C GLU A 291 -5.27 -0.85 3.50
N ALA A 292 -5.27 0.47 3.33
CA ALA A 292 -5.77 1.16 2.13
C ALA A 292 -5.20 0.56 0.85
N ARG A 293 -3.89 0.29 0.85
CA ARG A 293 -3.20 -0.29 -0.30
C ARG A 293 -3.63 -1.71 -0.60
N VAL A 294 -3.78 -2.55 0.42
CA VAL A 294 -4.21 -3.94 0.24
C VAL A 294 -5.62 -3.97 -0.38
N ILE A 295 -6.52 -3.15 0.16
CA ILE A 295 -7.88 -3.06 -0.38
C ILE A 295 -7.89 -2.42 -1.77
N ALA A 296 -7.10 -1.36 -1.99
CA ALA A 296 -6.97 -0.74 -3.31
C ALA A 296 -6.45 -1.72 -4.37
N GLU A 297 -5.47 -2.56 -4.04
CA GLU A 297 -4.97 -3.59 -4.95
C GLU A 297 -6.08 -4.58 -5.32
N GLN A 298 -6.88 -5.02 -4.35
CA GLN A 298 -8.04 -5.89 -4.60
C GLN A 298 -9.07 -5.20 -5.51
N ILE A 299 -9.44 -3.96 -5.19
CA ILE A 299 -10.39 -3.18 -6.00
C ILE A 299 -9.83 -2.95 -7.41
N ILE A 300 -8.55 -2.60 -7.55
CA ILE A 300 -7.92 -2.41 -8.85
C ILE A 300 -8.02 -3.69 -9.66
N GLN A 301 -7.62 -4.85 -9.12
CA GLN A 301 -7.70 -6.13 -9.85
C GLN A 301 -9.13 -6.45 -10.28
N ASP A 302 -10.10 -6.33 -9.37
CA ASP A 302 -11.51 -6.59 -9.66
C ASP A 302 -12.07 -5.62 -10.72
N LEU A 303 -11.76 -4.33 -10.60
CA LEU A 303 -12.20 -3.32 -11.56
C LEU A 303 -11.46 -3.43 -12.89
N GLU A 304 -10.21 -3.88 -12.90
CA GLU A 304 -9.46 -4.12 -14.13
C GLU A 304 -10.16 -5.19 -14.96
N ASP A 305 -10.59 -6.30 -14.35
CA ASP A 305 -11.36 -7.33 -15.05
C ASP A 305 -12.68 -6.78 -15.60
N LEU A 306 -13.33 -5.90 -14.85
CA LEU A 306 -14.57 -5.27 -15.25
C LEU A 306 -14.39 -4.19 -16.31
N TRP A 307 -13.27 -3.45 -16.33
CA TRP A 307 -13.10 -2.28 -17.19
C TRP A 307 -12.22 -2.55 -18.41
N LEU A 308 -11.32 -3.53 -18.36
CA LEU A 308 -10.44 -3.89 -19.48
C LEU A 308 -11.20 -4.22 -20.77
N PRO A 309 -12.38 -4.88 -20.74
CA PRO A 309 -13.18 -5.09 -21.95
C PRO A 309 -13.66 -3.80 -22.63
N LEU A 310 -13.61 -2.64 -21.95
CA LEU A 310 -13.89 -1.33 -22.53
C LEU A 310 -12.70 -0.79 -23.35
N PHE A 311 -11.50 -1.37 -23.20
CA PHE A 311 -10.25 -0.92 -23.81
C PHE A 311 -9.53 -2.07 -24.54
N PRO A 312 -10.06 -2.56 -25.67
CA PRO A 312 -9.53 -3.76 -26.35
C PRO A 312 -8.08 -3.63 -26.81
N GLU A 313 -7.65 -2.43 -27.22
CA GLU A 313 -6.26 -2.17 -27.61
C GLU A 313 -5.29 -2.28 -26.42
N VAL A 314 -5.70 -1.77 -25.26
CA VAL A 314 -4.95 -1.89 -24.00
C VAL A 314 -4.86 -3.35 -23.57
N ALA A 315 -5.94 -4.11 -23.70
CA ALA A 315 -5.98 -5.54 -23.38
C ALA A 315 -4.96 -6.34 -24.21
N ALA A 316 -4.91 -6.10 -25.53
CA ALA A 316 -3.97 -6.77 -26.41
C ALA A 316 -2.50 -6.44 -26.07
N ALA A 317 -2.21 -5.16 -25.81
CA ALA A 317 -0.86 -4.73 -25.48
C ALA A 317 -0.40 -5.23 -24.09
N ARG A 318 -1.30 -5.27 -23.10
CA ARG A 318 -1.01 -5.87 -21.78
C ARG A 318 -0.70 -7.36 -21.89
N ALA A 319 -1.46 -8.11 -22.68
CA ALA A 319 -1.20 -9.53 -22.91
C ALA A 319 0.21 -9.78 -23.49
N ALA A 320 0.69 -8.89 -24.37
CA ALA A 320 2.05 -8.96 -24.91
C ALA A 320 3.15 -8.63 -23.88
N ALA A 321 2.87 -7.71 -22.94
CA ALA A 321 3.81 -7.26 -21.92
C ALA A 321 3.82 -8.14 -20.65
N GLN A 322 2.83 -9.00 -20.47
CA GLN A 322 2.65 -9.84 -19.28
C GLN A 322 3.89 -10.67 -18.88
N PRO A 323 4.63 -11.33 -19.80
CA PRO A 323 5.79 -12.14 -19.41
C PRO A 323 6.89 -11.36 -18.70
N ALA A 324 7.11 -10.09 -19.10
CA ALA A 324 8.09 -9.23 -18.45
C ALA A 324 7.61 -8.76 -17.07
N GLN A 325 6.31 -8.49 -16.92
CA GLN A 325 5.71 -8.22 -15.62
C GLN A 325 5.85 -9.42 -14.68
N ASP A 326 5.60 -10.64 -15.17
CA ASP A 326 5.73 -11.88 -14.40
C ASP A 326 7.18 -12.16 -13.96
N ALA A 327 8.17 -11.80 -14.79
CA ALA A 327 9.57 -11.92 -14.45
C ALA A 327 10.02 -10.90 -13.39
N LEU A 328 9.57 -9.63 -13.50
CA LEU A 328 9.76 -8.63 -12.44
C LEU A 328 9.05 -9.05 -11.14
N ALA A 329 7.90 -9.70 -11.29
CA ALA A 329 7.05 -10.17 -10.22
C ALA A 329 7.62 -11.36 -9.43
N ALA A 330 8.33 -12.26 -10.11
CA ALA A 330 8.97 -13.43 -9.52
C ALA A 330 10.11 -13.06 -8.55
N ASP A 331 10.56 -11.80 -8.56
CA ASP A 331 11.48 -11.27 -7.57
C ASP A 331 10.82 -11.18 -6.19
N GLY A 332 10.88 -12.27 -5.43
CA GLY A 332 10.36 -12.39 -4.07
C GLY A 332 11.09 -11.53 -3.03
N ALA A 333 11.68 -10.41 -3.41
CA ALA A 333 12.47 -9.55 -2.54
C ALA A 333 11.66 -8.99 -1.35
N ASP A 334 10.34 -8.86 -1.50
CA ASP A 334 9.40 -8.54 -0.40
C ASP A 334 8.53 -9.75 0.00
N ARG A 335 8.43 -10.77 -0.86
CA ARG A 335 7.49 -11.89 -0.69
C ARG A 335 8.16 -13.12 -0.06
N SER A 336 8.17 -13.15 1.27
CA SER A 336 7.91 -14.40 2.01
C SER A 336 7.47 -14.14 3.46
N ALA A 337 6.22 -13.72 3.65
CA ALA A 337 5.48 -13.91 4.89
C ALA A 337 3.96 -13.98 4.62
N GLY A 338 3.55 -15.01 3.87
CA GLY A 338 2.16 -15.42 3.71
C GLY A 338 1.45 -14.77 2.52
N GLU A 339 0.71 -15.58 1.79
CA GLU A 339 -0.66 -15.19 1.44
C GLU A 339 -1.28 -14.50 2.68
N PRO A 340 -2.15 -13.49 2.51
CA PRO A 340 -3.14 -13.29 3.54
C PRO A 340 -3.79 -14.67 3.70
N ASP A 341 -3.67 -15.28 4.87
CA ASP A 341 -4.68 -16.28 5.20
C ASP A 341 -6.00 -15.51 4.99
N ASP A 342 -6.88 -16.08 4.16
CA ASP A 342 -8.20 -15.56 3.78
C ASP A 342 -9.10 -15.28 5.02
N SER A 343 -8.55 -15.50 6.21
CA SER A 343 -9.10 -15.19 7.53
C SER A 343 -8.53 -13.90 8.20
N SER A 344 -7.62 -13.15 7.56
CA SER A 344 -6.83 -12.10 8.22
C SER A 344 -6.95 -10.68 7.64
N VAL A 345 -8.18 -10.19 7.51
CA VAL A 345 -8.53 -8.77 7.69
C VAL A 345 -9.60 -8.73 8.79
N PRO A 346 -9.44 -7.98 9.91
CA PRO A 346 -8.69 -6.74 10.05
C PRO A 346 -7.57 -6.76 11.10
N ILE A 347 -6.65 -5.79 10.98
CA ILE A 347 -5.54 -5.47 11.90
C ILE A 347 -6.03 -4.99 13.29
N PHE A 348 -7.35 -4.90 13.51
CA PHE A 348 -7.94 -4.41 14.75
C PHE A 348 -7.86 -5.38 15.95
N GLU A 349 -7.42 -6.63 15.79
CA GLU A 349 -7.29 -7.53 16.95
C GLU A 349 -6.01 -7.28 17.79
N ALA A 350 -5.00 -6.59 17.24
CA ALA A 350 -3.67 -6.49 17.86
C ALA A 350 -3.43 -5.25 18.74
N THR A 351 -4.42 -4.35 18.90
CA THR A 351 -4.30 -3.19 19.82
C THR A 351 -5.20 -3.30 21.04
N ARG A 352 -5.17 -4.44 21.74
CA ARG A 352 -5.38 -4.45 23.21
C ARG A 352 -4.05 -4.11 23.88
N VAL A 353 -3.59 -2.87 23.73
CA VAL A 353 -2.58 -2.32 24.63
C VAL A 353 -3.33 -1.94 25.90
N ALA A 354 -3.11 -2.74 26.94
CA ALA A 354 -3.36 -2.50 28.36
C ALA A 354 -4.50 -1.52 28.70
N ALA A 355 -5.62 -2.08 29.16
CA ALA A 355 -6.60 -1.34 29.94
C ALA A 355 -5.89 -0.63 31.11
N ALA A 356 -5.85 0.69 31.07
CA ALA A 356 -5.80 1.48 32.28
C ALA A 356 -7.14 1.29 33.02
N PRO A 357 -7.14 1.14 34.36
CA PRO A 357 -8.37 0.83 35.08
C PRO A 357 -9.30 2.04 35.11
N ASP A 358 -10.58 1.75 34.90
CA ASP A 358 -11.77 2.54 35.23
C ASP A 358 -11.81 4.01 34.79
N ALA A 359 -12.41 4.22 33.61
CA ALA A 359 -13.27 5.37 33.37
C ALA A 359 -14.52 4.90 32.62
N GLN A 360 -15.58 4.60 33.38
CA GLN A 360 -16.94 4.57 32.85
C GLN A 360 -17.26 5.94 32.23
N SER A 361 -17.59 6.00 30.93
CA SER A 361 -18.53 6.98 30.36
C SER A 361 -18.54 6.92 28.83
N SER A 362 -19.72 6.61 28.28
CA SER A 362 -20.26 7.07 26.98
C SER A 362 -19.59 6.57 25.69
N ALA A 363 -20.02 5.40 25.21
CA ALA A 363 -19.98 5.11 23.78
C ALA A 363 -21.06 5.98 23.10
N GLU A 364 -20.69 7.17 22.63
CA GLU A 364 -21.50 7.91 21.66
C GLU A 364 -21.53 7.11 20.36
N THR A 365 -22.72 6.84 19.85
CA THR A 365 -22.92 6.36 18.48
C THR A 365 -22.43 7.46 17.54
N LEU A 366 -21.22 7.33 17.01
CA LEU A 366 -20.77 8.15 15.90
C LEU A 366 -21.56 7.68 14.68
N GLU A 367 -22.61 8.41 14.30
CA GLU A 367 -23.26 8.20 13.00
C GLU A 367 -22.19 8.35 11.91
N THR A 368 -22.14 7.41 10.96
CA THR A 368 -21.31 7.53 9.76
C THR A 368 -21.67 8.84 9.07
N THR A 369 -20.81 9.84 9.21
CA THR A 369 -21.11 11.18 8.72
C THR A 369 -21.08 11.16 7.20
N ALA A 370 -22.20 11.53 6.59
CA ALA A 370 -22.37 11.58 5.15
C ALA A 370 -21.30 12.51 4.52
N ARG A 371 -20.57 12.01 3.52
CA ARG A 371 -19.33 12.64 3.04
C ARG A 371 -19.60 13.88 2.17
N PRO A 372 -19.17 15.09 2.55
CA PRO A 372 -19.33 16.27 1.70
C PRO A 372 -18.39 16.23 0.48
N ALA A 373 -18.81 16.84 -0.65
CA ALA A 373 -17.98 16.92 -1.86
C ALA A 373 -16.66 17.67 -1.60
N ALA A 374 -15.52 17.07 -1.97
CA ALA A 374 -14.29 17.81 -2.19
C ALA A 374 -14.26 18.35 -3.63
N PRO A 375 -13.82 19.59 -3.90
CA PRO A 375 -13.79 20.13 -5.25
C PRO A 375 -12.80 19.36 -6.13
N ILE A 376 -13.30 18.72 -7.19
CA ILE A 376 -12.48 18.10 -8.25
C ILE A 376 -12.30 19.15 -9.35
N VAL A 377 -11.05 19.48 -9.69
CA VAL A 377 -10.73 20.34 -10.85
C VAL A 377 -10.37 19.42 -12.00
N THR A 378 -11.10 19.53 -13.11
CA THR A 378 -10.71 18.90 -14.37
C THR A 378 -9.44 19.56 -14.88
N ALA A 379 -8.43 18.76 -15.24
CA ALA A 379 -7.22 19.25 -15.89
C ALA A 379 -7.62 19.97 -17.19
N GLY A 380 -7.64 21.30 -17.15
CA GLY A 380 -7.79 22.12 -18.33
C GLY A 380 -6.64 21.82 -19.29
N ALA A 381 -6.99 21.54 -20.54
CA ALA A 381 -6.05 21.36 -21.63
C ALA A 381 -4.98 22.47 -21.59
N VAL A 382 -3.71 22.07 -21.47
CA VAL A 382 -2.58 22.96 -21.73
C VAL A 382 -2.65 23.28 -23.22
N ALA A 383 -3.06 24.50 -23.54
CA ALA A 383 -3.00 25.08 -24.88
C ALA A 383 -1.56 25.48 -25.24
#